data_AF-A0A3E0N2Y9-F1
#
_entry.id   AF-A0A3E0N2Y9-F1
#
_cell.length_a   1.000
_cell.length_b   1.000
_cell.length_c   1.000
_cell.angle_alpha   90.00
_cell.angle_beta   90.00
_cell.angle_gamma   90.00
#
_symmetry.space_group_name_H-M   'P 1'
#
loop_
_entity.id
_entity.type
_entity.pdbx_description
1 polymer ?
#
loop_
_entity_poly.entity_id
_entity_poly.type
_entity_poly.pdbx_seq_one_letter_code
_entity_poly.pdbx_strand_id
1 'polypeptide(L)' 'MGTVRGIGDALGQAYKAVEGDISGVTVSLGVAFNSTFVALVLSIIIMFALHQLQLSQERLVLRTQRYADKQLIRHLAAPK' A
#
# COMPACT_ATOMS: atom_id res chain seq x y z
N MET A 1 6.67 -1.52 10.78
CA MET A 1 7.24 -2.48 11.75
C MET A 1 8.77 -2.53 11.68
N GLY A 2 9.40 -2.80 10.53
CA GLY A 2 10.87 -2.88 10.42
C GLY A 2 11.63 -1.61 10.83
N THR A 3 11.18 -0.44 10.38
CA THR A 3 11.82 0.85 10.70
C THR A 3 11.74 1.21 12.18
N VAL A 4 10.58 1.02 12.80
CA VAL A 4 10.38 1.29 14.23
C VAL A 4 11.23 0.37 15.09
N ARG A 5 11.35 -0.91 14.71
CA ARG A 5 12.23 -1.88 15.37
C ARG A 5 13.70 -1.49 15.21
N GLY A 6 14.16 -1.24 13.98
CA GLY A 6 15.56 -0.88 13.72
C GLY A 6 15.98 0.43 14.41
N ILE A 7 15.09 1.42 14.49
CA ILE A 7 15.36 2.65 15.26
C ILE A 7 15.32 2.39 16.77
N GLY A 8 14.36 1.59 17.26
CA GLY A 8 14.30 1.21 18.67
C GLY A 8 15.57 0.48 19.13
N ASP A 9 16.04 -0.47 18.32
CA ASP A 9 17.28 -1.21 18.56
C ASP A 9 18.51 -0.28 18.52
N ALA A 10 18.54 0.69 17.60
CA ALA A 10 19.58 1.72 17.53
C ALA A 10 19.61 2.61 18.79
N LEU A 11 18.44 3.07 19.26
CA LEU A 11 18.32 3.91 20.45
C LEU A 11 18.71 3.15 21.72
N GLY A 12 18.41 1.85 21.80
CA GLY A 12 18.85 0.99 22.91
C GLY A 12 20.37 0.82 23.00
N GLN A 13 21.08 1.05 21.89
CA GLN A 13 22.55 0.97 21.82
C GLN A 13 23.23 2.34 21.79
N ALA A 14 22.45 3.44 21.88
CA ALA A 14 22.97 4.80 21.80
C ALA A 14 24.01 5.12 22.89
N TYR A 15 23.89 4.50 24.08
CA TYR A 15 24.87 4.67 25.15
C TYR A 15 26.27 4.18 24.76
N LYS A 16 26.37 3.03 24.06
CA LYS A 16 27.65 2.49 23.56
C LYS A 16 28.25 3.36 22.46
N ALA A 17 27.39 3.99 21.66
CA ALA A 17 27.83 4.97 20.66
C ALA A 17 28.44 6.22 21.30
N VAL A 18 27.95 6.65 22.47
CA VAL A 18 28.56 7.75 23.24
C VAL A 18 29.94 7.37 23.79
N GLU A 19 30.14 6.09 24.13
CA GLU A 19 31.43 5.54 24.55
C GLU A 19 32.41 5.31 23.38
N GLY A 20 31.97 5.53 22.14
CA GLY A 20 32.79 5.49 20.92
C GLY A 20 32.52 4.28 20.01
N ASP A 21 31.70 3.31 20.41
CA ASP A 21 31.30 2.17 19.56
C ASP A 21 29.97 2.43 18.87
N ILE A 22 30.03 2.98 17.66
CA ILE A 22 28.86 3.32 16.84
C ILE A 22 28.35 2.18 15.97
N SER A 23 29.07 1.05 15.93
CA SER A 23 28.87 -0.03 14.94
C SER A 23 27.45 -0.60 14.97
N GLY A 24 26.93 -0.82 16.17
CA GLY A 24 25.58 -1.36 16.37
C GLY A 24 24.45 -0.40 15.99
N VAL A 25 24.66 0.91 16.19
CA VAL A 25 23.72 1.97 15.79
C VAL A 25 23.65 2.06 14.27
N THR A 26 24.80 2.05 13.57
CA THR A 26 24.87 2.13 12.10
C THR A 26 24.15 0.95 11.43
N VAL A 27 24.36 -0.27 11.93
CA VAL A 27 23.69 -1.46 11.39
C VAL A 27 22.17 -1.37 11.56
N SER A 28 21.71 -0.98 12.74
CA SER A 28 20.28 -0.92 13.09
C SER A 28 19.54 0.16 12.28
N LEU A 29 20.17 1.33 12.08
CA LEU A 29 19.65 2.35 11.15
C LEU A 29 19.64 1.86 9.70
N GLY A 30 20.65 1.12 9.24
CA GLY A 30 20.68 0.55 7.90
C GLY A 30 19.50 -0.39 7.64
N VAL A 31 19.18 -1.26 8.59
CA VAL A 31 18.00 -2.14 8.52
C VAL A 31 16.71 -1.32 8.50
N ALA A 32 16.62 -0.25 9.28
CA ALA A 32 15.46 0.63 9.30
C ALA A 32 15.24 1.34 7.95
N PHE A 33 16.29 1.87 7.33
CA PHE A 33 16.21 2.51 6.01
C PHE A 33 15.81 1.53 4.92
N ASN A 34 16.44 0.35 4.88
CA ASN A 34 16.12 -0.67 3.88
C ASN A 34 14.67 -1.14 3.99
N SER A 35 14.18 -1.32 5.22
CA SER A 35 12.78 -1.69 5.47
C SER A 35 11.81 -0.63 4.95
N THR A 36 12.11 0.66 5.16
CA THR A 36 11.30 1.76 4.62
C THR A 36 11.32 1.78 3.09
N PHE A 37 12.50 1.60 2.49
CA PHE A 37 12.64 1.58 1.04
C PHE A 37 11.79 0.47 0.41
N VAL A 38 11.91 -0.76 0.91
CA VAL A 38 11.10 -1.90 0.45
C VAL A 38 9.62 -1.64 0.66
N ALA A 39 9.23 -1.08 1.80
CA ALA A 39 7.83 -0.76 2.08
C ALA A 39 7.25 0.28 1.09
N LEU A 40 8.02 1.32 0.73
CA LEU A 40 7.60 2.32 -0.24
C LEU A 40 7.45 1.72 -1.63
N VAL A 41 8.43 0.91 -2.08
CA VAL A 41 8.37 0.23 -3.38
C VAL A 41 7.15 -0.69 -3.45
N LEU A 42 6.92 -1.51 -2.43
CA LEU A 42 5.73 -2.37 -2.36
C LEU A 42 4.43 -1.56 -2.36
N SER A 43 4.38 -0.45 -1.62
CA SER A 43 3.20 0.42 -1.59
C SER A 43 2.87 0.99 -2.96
N ILE A 44 3.88 1.43 -3.72
CA ILE A 44 3.71 1.94 -5.08
C ILE A 44 3.16 0.83 -5.99
N ILE A 45 3.74 -0.37 -5.95
CA ILE A 45 3.30 -1.51 -6.79
C ILE A 45 1.85 -1.89 -6.47
N ILE A 46 1.51 -2.01 -5.18
CA ILE A 46 0.16 -2.39 -4.74
C ILE A 46 -0.84 -1.31 -5.12
N MET A 47 -0.52 -0.03 -4.86
CA MET A 47 -1.41 1.08 -5.21
C MET A 47 -1.67 1.14 -6.72
N PHE A 48 -0.64 0.92 -7.54
CA PHE A 48 -0.79 0.84 -8.98
C PHE A 48 -1.74 -0.30 -9.41
N ALA A 49 -1.55 -1.49 -8.86
CA ALA A 49 -2.42 -2.64 -9.15
C ALA A 49 -3.88 -2.38 -8.73
N LEU A 50 -4.09 -1.80 -7.54
CA LEU A 50 -5.41 -1.40 -7.07
C LEU A 50 -6.05 -0.35 -7.97
N HIS A 51 -5.28 0.63 -8.45
CA HIS A 51 -5.77 1.65 -9.37
C HIS A 51 -6.27 1.05 -10.69
N GLN A 52 -5.52 0.09 -11.26
CA GLN A 52 -5.95 -0.62 -12.46
C GLN A 52 -7.24 -1.43 -12.24
N LEU A 53 -7.38 -2.01 -11.05
CA LEU A 53 -8.57 -2.75 -10.66
C LEU A 53 -9.77 -1.82 -10.46
N GLN A 54 -9.58 -0.65 -9.85
CA GLN A 54 -10.61 0.40 -9.73
C GLN A 54 -11.14 0.83 -11.11
N LEU A 55 -10.25 1.13 -12.06
CA LEU A 55 -10.65 1.49 -13.44
C LEU A 55 -11.48 0.38 -14.12
N SER A 56 -11.13 -0.88 -13.85
CA SER A 56 -11.87 -2.03 -14.36
C SER A 56 -13.25 -2.16 -13.71
N GLN A 57 -13.33 -1.93 -12.39
CA GLN A 57 -14.59 -1.91 -11.64
C GLN A 57 -15.52 -0.80 -12.12
N GLU A 58 -15.02 0.42 -12.30
CA GLU A 58 -15.81 1.56 -12.83
C GLU A 58 -16.41 1.22 -14.19
N ARG A 59 -15.61 0.63 -15.09
CA ARG A 59 -16.08 0.19 -16.41
C ARG A 59 -17.14 -0.90 -16.29
N LEU A 60 -16.98 -1.84 -15.37
CA LEU A 60 -17.96 -2.90 -15.12
C LEU A 60 -19.27 -2.31 -14.59
N VAL A 61 -19.21 -1.41 -13.61
CA VAL A 61 -20.39 -0.72 -13.05
C VAL A 61 -21.13 0.04 -14.14
N LEU A 62 -20.43 0.80 -14.97
CA LEU A 62 -21.03 1.52 -16.10
C LEU A 62 -21.67 0.60 -17.14
N ARG A 63 -21.12 -0.62 -17.34
CA ARG A 63 -21.70 -1.62 -18.23
C ARG A 63 -22.97 -2.23 -17.63
N THR A 64 -22.93 -2.58 -16.35
CA THR A 64 -24.09 -3.13 -15.64
C THR A 64 -25.24 -2.14 -15.60
N GLN A 65 -24.96 -0.86 -15.34
CA GLN A 65 -25.98 0.20 -15.37
C GLN A 65 -26.61 0.32 -16.77
N ARG A 66 -25.79 0.37 -17.82
CA ARG A 66 -26.30 0.40 -19.21
C ARG A 66 -27.11 -0.85 -19.59
N TYR A 67 -26.70 -2.01 -19.10
CA TYR A 67 -27.42 -3.26 -19.32
C TYR A 67 -28.79 -3.23 -18.63
N ALA A 68 -28.85 -2.85 -17.36
CA ALA A 68 -30.09 -2.71 -16.61
C ALA A 68 -31.04 -1.69 -17.27
N ASP A 69 -30.53 -0.53 -17.68
CA ASP A 69 -31.32 0.51 -18.34
C ASP A 69 -31.92 0.03 -19.68
N LYS A 70 -31.11 -0.63 -20.52
CA LYS A 70 -31.57 -1.08 -21.85
C LYS A 70 -32.46 -2.31 -21.85
N GLN A 71 -32.24 -3.24 -20.93
CA GLN A 71 -32.93 -4.53 -20.92
C GLN A 71 -33.95 -4.58 -19.80
N LEU A 72 -33.59 -4.24 -18.56
CA LEU A 72 -34.49 -4.39 -17.42
C LEU A 72 -35.61 -3.34 -17.44
N ILE A 73 -35.27 -2.07 -17.64
CA ILE A 73 -36.28 -0.98 -17.62
C ILE A 73 -37.21 -1.08 -18.83
N ARG A 74 -36.69 -1.44 -20.01
CA ARG A 74 -37.52 -1.63 -21.22
C ARG A 74 -38.53 -2.77 -21.11
N HIS A 75 -38.15 -3.88 -20.46
CA HIS A 75 -39.08 -4.99 -20.21
C HIS A 75 -40.07 -4.69 -19.08
N LEU A 76 -39.72 -3.84 -18.11
CA LEU A 76 -40.63 -3.37 -17.07
C LEU A 76 -41.58 -2.25 -17.54
N ALA A 77 -41.18 -1.45 -18.52
CA ALA A 77 -41.95 -0.35 -19.08
C ALA A 77 -42.81 -0.75 -20.28
N ALA A 78 -42.73 -1.99 -20.77
CA ALA A 78 -43.66 -2.51 -21.77
C ALA A 78 -45.06 -2.63 -21.14
N PRO A 79 -46.05 -1.82 -21.57
CA PRO A 79 -47.40 -1.95 -21.05
C PRO A 79 -48.01 -3.27 -21.54
N LYS A 80 -48.84 -3.89 -20.69
CA LYS A 80 -49.72 -5.01 -21.07
C LYS A 80 -50.68 -4.59 -22.16
#